data_AF-A0A060SH70-F1
#
_entry.id   AF-A0A060SH70-F1
#
_cell.length_a   1.000
_cell.length_b   1.000
_cell.length_c   1.000
_cell.angle_alpha   90.00
_cell.angle_beta   90.00
_cell.angle_gamma   90.00
#
_symmetry.space_group_name_H-M   'P 1'
#
loop_
_entity.id
_entity.type
_entity.pdbx_description
1 polymer ?
#
loop_
_entity_poly.entity_id
_entity_poly.type
_entity_poly.pdbx_seq_one_letter_code
_entity_poly.pdbx_strand_id
1 'polypeptide(L)'
;MKLSSLLFPSLLCAASASAQYFSAGWSPGQPVPPPDSQGAPNLAQAYERAPSAVPTPQSAPVPPASGQAAGGLKGLSSLLDINRHLTSGPVASLFGKLGVNVSEALAQTAKPLWDPRIPIITDENWEEIVVNEPLTEEEEKDRVWFIIMWVSSMIVRQAQWLDLPICSSVTAGNQNNALSRMVDQSFDDAFNQTLIAGDLPNVRWGRIDYLNVTYLTTKWAVWTGPYLVVATDRGQTLRFYKADRVRVSPELIRELLVEDLWRTTEPWKTNFAPGGKRYVRHSPYGPVPKHMYSLRQLTYREWILHYYAVAMKRVYDFVSRFPRWVLMVASGGIASVFMRFLHRSPPAEATPAPVVLQKDETEAAKTETAVSQGSSTAVASAATSSPSKNKRKSGRK
;
A
#
# COMPACT_ATOMS: atom_id res chain seq x y z
N MET A 1 14.50 -9.64 34.57
CA MET A 1 15.23 -8.96 33.48
C MET A 1 15.26 -9.82 32.21
N LYS A 2 14.13 -9.99 31.50
CA LYS A 2 14.05 -10.79 30.25
C LYS A 2 13.33 -10.07 29.09
N LEU A 3 12.98 -8.79 29.26
CA LEU A 3 12.31 -7.97 28.23
C LEU A 3 13.30 -7.26 27.29
N SER A 4 14.58 -7.17 27.65
CA SER A 4 15.62 -6.49 26.88
C SER A 4 16.07 -7.26 25.62
N SER A 5 15.86 -8.58 25.56
CA SER A 5 16.25 -9.40 24.40
C SER A 5 15.29 -9.34 23.21
N LEU A 6 14.06 -8.82 23.41
CA LEU A 6 13.07 -8.68 22.33
C LEU A 6 13.05 -7.29 21.69
N LEU A 7 13.55 -6.25 22.37
CA LEU A 7 13.50 -4.86 21.87
C LEU A 7 14.64 -4.51 20.88
N PHE A 8 15.78 -5.20 20.96
CA PHE A 8 16.93 -4.94 20.07
C PHE A 8 16.69 -5.32 18.59
N PRO A 9 16.08 -6.47 18.23
CA PRO A 9 15.85 -6.79 16.82
C PRO A 9 14.81 -5.89 16.15
N SER A 10 13.84 -5.35 16.90
CA SER A 10 12.86 -4.40 16.35
C SER A 10 13.46 -3.02 15.99
N LEU A 11 14.51 -2.59 16.69
CA LEU A 11 15.17 -1.30 16.43
C LEU A 11 16.06 -1.35 15.17
N LEU A 12 16.66 -2.50 14.86
CA LEU A 12 17.46 -2.70 13.65
C LEU A 12 16.64 -2.68 12.35
N CYS A 13 15.36 -3.04 12.41
CA CYS A 13 14.45 -2.95 11.25
C CYS A 13 13.98 -1.50 10.95
N ALA A 14 13.98 -0.61 11.95
CA ALA A 14 13.61 0.80 11.74
C ALA A 14 14.75 1.61 11.10
N ALA A 15 16.01 1.22 11.33
CA ALA A 15 17.18 1.90 10.76
C ALA A 15 17.43 1.57 9.27
N SER A 16 16.78 0.55 8.71
CA SER A 16 16.94 0.14 7.31
C SER A 16 16.00 0.87 6.33
N ALA A 17 15.12 1.75 6.84
CA ALA A 17 14.17 2.51 6.03
C ALA A 17 14.61 3.95 5.70
N SER A 18 15.82 4.37 6.05
CA SER A 18 16.35 5.69 5.66
C SER A 18 16.95 5.66 4.24
N ALA A 19 16.11 5.44 3.23
CA ALA A 19 16.43 5.85 1.87
C ALA A 19 16.20 7.37 1.78
N GLN A 20 17.19 8.16 2.19
CA GLN A 20 17.18 9.61 1.97
C GLN A 20 17.42 9.90 0.47
N TYR A 21 16.38 9.74 -0.34
CA TYR A 21 16.28 10.39 -1.64
C TYR A 21 15.94 11.86 -1.42
N PHE A 22 16.93 12.65 -1.02
CA PHE A 22 16.86 14.10 -1.20
C PHE A 22 17.37 14.42 -2.61
N SER A 23 16.50 14.35 -3.62
CA SER A 23 16.66 15.29 -4.73
C SER A 23 16.51 16.68 -4.11
N ALA A 24 17.48 17.57 -4.28
CA ALA A 24 17.33 18.97 -3.90
C ALA A 24 15.96 19.43 -4.41
N GLY A 25 15.03 19.69 -3.48
CA GLY A 25 13.66 20.01 -3.82
C GLY A 25 13.64 21.17 -4.80
N TRP A 26 12.68 21.16 -5.72
CA TRP A 26 12.45 22.29 -6.62
C TRP A 26 12.41 23.59 -5.80
N SER A 27 13.32 24.51 -6.10
CA SER A 27 13.35 25.84 -5.51
C SER A 27 12.67 26.83 -6.45
N PRO A 28 11.77 27.70 -5.94
CA PRO A 28 11.16 28.75 -6.75
C PRO A 28 12.24 29.60 -7.42
N GLY A 29 12.26 29.59 -8.76
CA GLY A 29 13.27 30.32 -9.56
C GLY A 29 14.30 29.44 -10.27
N GLN A 30 14.27 28.11 -10.13
CA GLN A 30 15.10 27.26 -10.99
C GLN A 30 14.65 27.36 -12.46
N PRO A 31 15.58 27.56 -13.41
CA PRO A 31 15.27 27.57 -14.84
C PRO A 31 14.79 26.19 -15.27
N VAL A 32 13.65 26.15 -15.96
CA VAL A 32 13.11 24.93 -16.57
C VAL A 32 14.13 24.43 -17.60
N PRO A 33 14.58 23.17 -17.55
CA PRO A 33 15.42 22.60 -18.59
C PRO A 33 14.74 22.78 -19.95
N PRO A 34 15.43 23.27 -20.99
CA PRO A 34 14.86 23.36 -22.31
C PRO A 34 14.44 21.97 -22.78
N PRO A 35 13.32 21.84 -23.50
CA PRO A 35 12.85 20.55 -23.99
C PRO A 35 13.92 19.93 -24.89
N ASP A 36 14.37 18.73 -24.52
CA ASP A 36 15.28 17.95 -25.36
C ASP A 36 14.64 17.76 -26.74
N SER A 37 15.31 18.28 -27.76
CA SER A 37 14.94 18.14 -29.16
C SER A 37 15.29 16.74 -29.68
N GLN A 38 14.61 15.72 -29.15
CA GLN A 38 14.54 14.40 -29.77
C GLN A 38 13.09 14.12 -30.18
N GLY A 39 12.93 13.95 -31.49
CA GLY A 39 11.65 13.99 -32.21
C GLY A 39 10.57 13.09 -31.65
N ALA A 40 9.42 13.70 -31.34
CA ALA A 40 8.18 12.99 -31.12
C ALA A 40 7.52 12.64 -32.46
N PRO A 41 7.10 11.38 -32.69
CA PRO A 41 6.21 11.05 -33.78
C PRO A 41 4.79 11.57 -33.48
N ASN A 42 4.20 12.15 -34.52
CA ASN A 42 2.89 12.79 -34.55
C ASN A 42 1.78 11.74 -34.39
N LEU A 43 1.05 11.75 -33.27
CA LEU A 43 -0.13 10.88 -33.03
C LEU A 43 -1.33 11.76 -32.66
N ALA A 44 -1.91 12.38 -33.67
CA ALA A 44 -3.26 12.91 -33.62
C ALA A 44 -4.21 11.84 -34.20
N GLN A 45 -4.84 11.06 -33.32
CA GLN A 45 -6.06 10.32 -33.69
C GLN A 45 -7.18 10.72 -32.74
N ALA A 46 -8.22 11.28 -33.36
CA ALA A 46 -9.44 11.75 -32.74
C ALA A 46 -10.23 10.56 -32.19
N TYR A 47 -10.58 10.61 -30.91
CA TYR A 47 -11.57 9.72 -30.32
C TYR A 47 -12.97 10.24 -30.68
N GLU A 48 -13.68 9.46 -31.49
CA GLU A 48 -15.08 9.64 -31.85
C GLU A 48 -15.98 9.25 -30.66
N ARG A 49 -16.95 10.10 -30.34
CA ARG A 49 -17.78 10.01 -29.13
C ARG A 49 -19.02 9.17 -29.41
N ALA A 50 -19.19 8.06 -28.71
CA ALA A 50 -20.39 7.22 -28.80
C ALA A 50 -21.64 7.93 -28.22
N PRO A 51 -22.85 7.70 -28.78
CA PRO A 51 -24.09 8.38 -28.38
C PRO A 51 -24.71 7.81 -27.09
N SER A 52 -25.40 8.69 -26.36
CA SER A 52 -26.06 8.45 -25.07
C SER A 52 -27.25 7.48 -25.15
N ALA A 53 -27.38 6.62 -24.15
CA ALA A 53 -28.48 5.67 -23.98
C ALA A 53 -29.77 6.32 -23.44
N VAL A 54 -30.90 5.76 -23.88
CA VAL A 54 -32.30 6.14 -23.58
C VAL A 54 -32.71 5.62 -22.18
N PRO A 55 -33.56 6.34 -21.41
CA PRO A 55 -33.96 5.93 -20.07
C PRO A 55 -35.11 4.89 -20.06
N THR A 56 -34.99 3.89 -19.19
CA THR A 56 -35.98 2.81 -18.95
C THR A 56 -36.98 3.19 -17.83
N PRO A 57 -38.24 2.71 -17.86
CA PRO A 57 -39.29 3.14 -16.91
C PRO A 57 -39.16 2.61 -15.48
N GLN A 58 -39.64 3.43 -14.55
CA GLN A 58 -39.59 3.34 -13.10
C GLN A 58 -40.71 2.41 -12.55
N SER A 59 -40.34 1.37 -11.80
CA SER A 59 -41.27 0.44 -11.14
C SER A 59 -41.60 0.87 -9.69
N ALA A 60 -42.86 0.64 -9.30
CA ALA A 60 -43.50 1.10 -8.07
C ALA A 60 -43.04 0.36 -6.78
N PRO A 61 -43.13 0.99 -5.59
CA PRO A 61 -42.65 0.42 -4.33
C PRO A 61 -43.67 -0.51 -3.66
N VAL A 62 -43.15 -1.60 -3.07
CA VAL A 62 -43.87 -2.57 -2.21
C VAL A 62 -43.71 -2.15 -0.74
N PRO A 63 -44.76 -2.22 0.11
CA PRO A 63 -44.66 -1.83 1.52
C PRO A 63 -44.03 -2.93 2.40
N PRO A 64 -43.28 -2.58 3.47
CA PRO A 64 -42.65 -3.55 4.36
C PRO A 64 -43.60 -4.04 5.47
N ALA A 65 -43.56 -5.36 5.70
CA ALA A 65 -44.23 -6.04 6.80
C ALA A 65 -43.49 -5.83 8.13
N SER A 66 -44.24 -5.48 9.17
CA SER A 66 -43.78 -5.32 10.55
C SER A 66 -43.84 -6.64 11.32
N GLY A 67 -42.73 -7.03 11.96
CA GLY A 67 -42.67 -8.17 12.88
C GLY A 67 -41.76 -7.89 14.09
N GLN A 68 -42.30 -8.10 15.28
CA GLN A 68 -41.81 -7.69 16.59
C GLN A 68 -40.68 -8.55 17.18
N ALA A 69 -40.15 -8.02 18.28
CA ALA A 69 -38.98 -8.38 19.08
C ALA A 69 -39.11 -9.61 20.00
N ALA A 70 -37.94 -10.16 20.38
CA ALA A 70 -37.50 -10.59 21.73
C ALA A 70 -36.09 -11.19 21.55
N GLY A 71 -35.05 -11.05 22.36
CA GLY A 71 -34.80 -10.55 23.71
C GLY A 71 -33.59 -11.36 24.22
N GLY A 72 -32.51 -10.73 24.70
CA GLY A 72 -31.43 -11.45 25.39
C GLY A 72 -29.99 -11.00 25.12
N LEU A 73 -29.45 -10.23 26.07
CA LEU A 73 -28.04 -10.17 26.52
C LEU A 73 -26.92 -10.14 25.44
N LYS A 74 -26.66 -8.97 24.85
CA LYS A 74 -25.44 -8.68 24.08
C LYS A 74 -24.93 -7.25 24.31
N GLY A 75 -24.10 -7.07 25.35
CA GLY A 75 -23.30 -5.87 25.54
C GLY A 75 -22.03 -5.94 24.69
N LEU A 76 -21.69 -4.84 24.02
CA LEU A 76 -20.51 -4.59 23.18
C LEU A 76 -20.49 -5.15 21.74
N SER A 77 -21.24 -6.22 21.41
CA SER A 77 -21.36 -6.67 20.01
C SER A 77 -22.39 -5.87 19.19
N SER A 78 -23.35 -5.20 19.84
CA SER A 78 -24.38 -4.38 19.19
C SER A 78 -23.88 -3.00 18.74
N LEU A 79 -22.77 -2.51 19.28
CA LEU A 79 -22.14 -1.24 18.84
C LEU A 79 -21.29 -1.41 17.57
N LEU A 80 -21.00 -2.64 17.17
CA LEU A 80 -20.28 -2.97 15.94
C LEU A 80 -21.21 -3.51 14.84
N ASP A 81 -22.52 -3.58 15.10
CA ASP A 81 -23.52 -4.06 14.14
C ASP A 81 -23.96 -2.92 13.19
N ILE A 82 -22.96 -2.37 12.49
CA ILE A 82 -23.06 -1.20 11.61
C ILE A 82 -24.08 -1.43 10.48
N ASN A 83 -24.26 -2.69 10.04
CA ASN A 83 -25.25 -3.07 9.03
C ASN A 83 -26.70 -2.76 9.46
N ARG A 84 -27.02 -2.84 10.76
CA ARG A 84 -28.38 -2.57 11.28
C ARG A 84 -28.66 -1.06 11.39
N HIS A 85 -27.62 -0.24 11.52
CA HIS A 85 -27.76 1.21 11.57
C HIS A 85 -27.85 1.86 10.18
N LEU A 86 -27.14 1.33 9.17
CA LEU A 86 -27.19 1.85 7.80
C LEU A 86 -28.47 1.47 7.03
N THR A 87 -29.11 0.35 7.40
CA THR A 87 -30.40 -0.07 6.83
C THR A 87 -31.62 0.47 7.58
N SER A 88 -31.42 1.26 8.65
CA SER A 88 -32.53 1.87 9.38
C SER A 88 -33.20 2.98 8.55
N GLY A 89 -34.54 2.98 8.55
CA GLY A 89 -35.38 3.78 7.63
C GLY A 89 -35.05 5.27 7.43
N PRO A 90 -34.52 6.02 8.42
CA PRO A 90 -34.15 7.42 8.21
C PRO A 90 -32.99 7.61 7.22
N VAL A 91 -32.00 6.72 7.23
CA VAL A 91 -30.79 6.83 6.40
C VAL A 91 -31.08 6.41 4.96
N ALA A 92 -31.82 5.31 4.77
CA ALA A 92 -32.26 4.86 3.45
C ALA A 92 -33.11 5.91 2.70
N SER A 93 -33.93 6.69 3.43
CA SER A 93 -34.75 7.76 2.84
C SER A 93 -33.95 8.98 2.38
N LEU A 94 -32.79 9.23 2.98
CA LEU A 94 -31.87 10.32 2.61
C LEU A 94 -31.09 9.97 1.34
N PHE A 95 -30.61 8.73 1.21
CA PHE A 95 -29.95 8.25 -0.02
C PHE A 95 -30.92 8.17 -1.20
N GLY A 96 -32.17 7.76 -0.95
CA GLY A 96 -33.23 7.79 -1.97
C GLY A 96 -33.53 9.19 -2.51
N LYS A 97 -33.42 10.24 -1.68
CA LYS A 97 -33.60 11.64 -2.11
C LYS A 97 -32.42 12.22 -2.87
N LEU A 98 -31.23 11.65 -2.73
CA LEU A 98 -30.02 12.07 -3.45
C LEU A 98 -29.84 11.35 -4.81
N GLY A 99 -30.81 10.52 -5.21
CA GLY A 99 -30.77 9.81 -6.50
C GLY A 99 -29.67 8.76 -6.59
N VAL A 100 -29.02 8.41 -5.48
CA VAL A 100 -28.00 7.35 -5.45
C VAL A 100 -28.73 6.02 -5.36
N ASN A 101 -28.70 5.24 -6.45
CA ASN A 101 -29.31 3.93 -6.51
C ASN A 101 -28.46 2.94 -5.70
N VAL A 102 -28.72 2.86 -4.40
CA VAL A 102 -28.02 1.98 -3.44
C VAL A 102 -28.00 0.53 -3.91
N SER A 103 -29.06 0.07 -4.59
CA SER A 103 -29.14 -1.29 -5.13
C SER A 103 -28.14 -1.52 -6.28
N GLU A 104 -27.87 -0.51 -7.11
CA GLU A 104 -26.87 -0.60 -8.18
C GLU A 104 -25.45 -0.55 -7.61
N ALA A 105 -25.19 0.31 -6.61
CA ALA A 105 -23.91 0.35 -5.92
C ALA A 105 -23.60 -0.96 -5.19
N LEU A 106 -24.59 -1.59 -4.56
CA LEU A 106 -24.48 -2.92 -3.94
C LEU A 106 -24.34 -4.04 -4.97
N ALA A 107 -25.02 -3.96 -6.11
CA ALA A 107 -24.84 -4.93 -7.19
C ALA A 107 -23.45 -4.81 -7.83
N GLN A 108 -22.89 -3.60 -7.88
CA GLN A 108 -21.52 -3.35 -8.35
C GLN A 108 -20.46 -3.82 -7.35
N THR A 109 -20.70 -3.74 -6.03
CA THR A 109 -19.80 -4.33 -5.02
C THR A 109 -19.86 -5.85 -4.95
N ALA A 110 -20.96 -6.45 -5.38
CA ALA A 110 -21.12 -7.90 -5.43
C ALA A 110 -20.37 -8.57 -6.59
N LYS A 111 -19.98 -7.82 -7.63
CA LYS A 111 -19.16 -8.38 -8.71
C LYS A 111 -17.75 -8.65 -8.17
N PRO A 112 -17.22 -9.88 -8.30
CA PRO A 112 -15.84 -10.14 -7.94
C PRO A 112 -14.97 -9.17 -8.73
N LEU A 113 -14.07 -8.47 -8.03
CA LEU A 113 -13.22 -7.43 -8.62
C LEU A 113 -12.30 -8.00 -9.70
N TRP A 114 -12.08 -9.31 -9.68
CA TRP A 114 -11.25 -10.06 -10.62
C TRP A 114 -12.06 -11.17 -11.29
N ASP A 115 -11.59 -11.57 -12.46
CA ASP A 115 -12.09 -12.73 -13.17
C ASP A 115 -11.79 -14.03 -12.37
N PRO A 116 -12.80 -14.81 -11.96
CA PRO A 116 -12.59 -16.05 -11.22
C PRO A 116 -11.90 -17.14 -12.04
N ARG A 117 -11.81 -17.00 -13.38
CA ARG A 117 -11.09 -17.93 -14.26
C ARG A 117 -9.58 -17.84 -14.09
N ILE A 118 -9.08 -16.73 -13.54
CA ILE A 118 -7.66 -16.51 -13.30
C ILE A 118 -7.37 -16.77 -11.81
N PRO A 119 -6.67 -17.86 -11.45
CA PRO A 119 -6.40 -18.20 -10.06
C PRO A 119 -5.55 -17.14 -9.36
N ILE A 120 -5.94 -16.83 -8.12
CA ILE A 120 -5.11 -16.05 -7.21
C ILE A 120 -4.06 -16.97 -6.59
N ILE A 121 -2.81 -16.66 -6.88
CA ILE A 121 -1.61 -17.27 -6.33
C ILE A 121 -1.27 -16.57 -5.01
N THR A 122 -1.14 -17.35 -3.95
CA THR A 122 -0.77 -16.93 -2.60
C THR A 122 0.48 -17.67 -2.13
N ASP A 123 0.97 -17.29 -0.95
CA ASP A 123 2.11 -17.95 -0.32
C ASP A 123 1.82 -19.43 0.00
N GLU A 124 0.55 -19.79 0.22
CA GLU A 124 0.11 -21.14 0.59
C GLU A 124 -0.06 -22.06 -0.61
N ASN A 125 -0.54 -21.53 -1.74
CA ASN A 125 -0.93 -22.34 -2.90
C ASN A 125 0.09 -22.32 -4.05
N TRP A 126 1.12 -21.48 -4.00
CA TRP A 126 2.16 -21.40 -5.04
C TRP A 126 2.77 -22.76 -5.37
N GLU A 127 3.11 -23.53 -4.33
CA GLU A 127 3.72 -24.84 -4.53
C GLU A 127 2.74 -25.82 -5.19
N GLU A 128 1.47 -25.80 -4.80
CA GLU A 128 0.45 -26.68 -5.37
C GLU A 128 0.13 -26.32 -6.83
N ILE A 129 -0.12 -25.04 -7.10
CA ILE A 129 -0.65 -24.56 -8.38
C ILE A 129 0.43 -24.47 -9.45
N VAL A 130 1.65 -24.00 -9.11
CA VAL A 130 2.70 -23.71 -10.09
C VAL A 130 3.80 -24.77 -10.08
N VAL A 131 4.25 -25.19 -8.89
CA VAL A 131 5.40 -26.11 -8.78
C VAL A 131 4.97 -27.56 -9.00
N ASN A 132 3.89 -27.97 -8.35
CA ASN A 132 3.41 -29.35 -8.31
C ASN A 132 2.23 -29.58 -9.29
N GLU A 133 2.06 -28.72 -10.30
CA GLU A 133 1.06 -28.92 -11.36
C GLU A 133 1.26 -30.32 -11.99
N PRO A 134 0.23 -31.17 -12.06
CA PRO A 134 0.33 -32.47 -12.71
C PRO A 134 0.47 -32.25 -14.22
N LEU A 135 1.64 -32.55 -14.76
CA LEU A 135 2.00 -32.34 -16.16
C LEU A 135 2.70 -33.57 -16.71
N THR A 136 2.46 -33.86 -17.98
CA THR A 136 3.30 -34.80 -18.74
C THR A 136 4.67 -34.17 -19.06
N GLU A 137 5.67 -34.99 -19.41
CA GLU A 137 7.02 -34.47 -19.70
C GLU A 137 7.07 -33.52 -20.91
N GLU A 138 6.16 -33.71 -21.87
CA GLU A 138 6.03 -32.84 -23.04
C GLU A 138 5.40 -31.51 -22.63
N GLU A 139 4.29 -31.55 -21.89
CA GLU A 139 3.64 -30.35 -21.37
C GLU A 139 4.56 -29.56 -20.44
N GLU A 140 5.38 -30.23 -19.61
CA GLU A 140 6.27 -29.55 -18.67
C GLU A 140 7.31 -28.67 -19.38
N LYS A 141 7.78 -29.07 -20.56
CA LYS A 141 8.75 -28.28 -21.34
C LYS A 141 8.12 -27.03 -21.95
N ASP A 142 6.87 -27.13 -22.35
CA ASP A 142 6.15 -26.05 -23.04
C ASP A 142 5.27 -25.22 -22.11
N ARG A 143 5.04 -25.67 -20.86
CA ARG A 143 4.20 -24.99 -19.88
C ARG A 143 4.80 -23.64 -19.48
N VAL A 144 4.01 -22.59 -19.66
CA VAL A 144 4.35 -21.23 -19.25
C VAL A 144 3.28 -20.72 -18.29
N TRP A 145 3.68 -20.12 -17.19
CA TRP A 145 2.82 -19.35 -16.30
C TRP A 145 3.05 -17.85 -16.54
N PHE A 146 2.03 -17.15 -17.01
CA PHE A 146 2.02 -15.69 -17.15
C PHE A 146 1.27 -15.07 -15.99
N ILE A 147 2.00 -14.40 -15.10
CA ILE A 147 1.52 -13.96 -13.80
C ILE A 147 1.59 -12.45 -13.69
N ILE A 148 0.49 -11.81 -13.31
CA ILE A 148 0.50 -10.41 -12.91
C ILE A 148 0.70 -10.29 -11.40
N MET A 149 1.70 -9.50 -11.00
CA MET A 149 1.87 -9.00 -9.65
C MET A 149 1.31 -7.58 -9.57
N TRP A 150 0.06 -7.44 -9.14
CA TRP A 150 -0.60 -6.13 -9.03
C TRP A 150 -0.52 -5.60 -7.61
N VAL A 151 -0.67 -4.28 -7.46
CA VAL A 151 -0.77 -3.64 -6.15
C VAL A 151 -2.24 -3.33 -5.92
N SER A 152 -2.91 -4.17 -5.12
CA SER A 152 -4.30 -3.92 -4.74
C SER A 152 -4.36 -2.61 -3.96
N SER A 153 -5.15 -1.64 -4.43
CA SER A 153 -5.41 -0.43 -3.63
C SER A 153 -6.34 -0.80 -2.47
N MET A 154 -5.75 -1.30 -1.38
CA MET A 154 -6.47 -1.65 -0.15
C MET A 154 -7.16 -0.43 0.48
N ILE A 155 -6.85 0.79 0.01
CA ILE A 155 -7.54 2.03 0.41
C ILE A 155 -8.98 2.05 -0.16
N VAL A 156 -9.22 1.51 -1.35
CA VAL A 156 -10.58 1.47 -1.92
C VAL A 156 -11.48 0.52 -1.14
N ARG A 157 -10.94 -0.61 -0.68
CA ARG A 157 -11.71 -1.61 0.07
C ARG A 157 -12.24 -1.14 1.43
N GLN A 158 -11.65 -0.12 2.07
CA GLN A 158 -12.11 0.36 3.37
C GLN A 158 -12.91 1.66 3.27
N ALA A 159 -12.65 2.46 2.22
CA ALA A 159 -13.40 3.68 1.94
C ALA A 159 -14.79 3.42 1.34
N GLN A 160 -14.96 2.36 0.57
CA GLN A 160 -16.24 2.03 -0.06
C GLN A 160 -17.32 1.61 0.95
N TRP A 161 -16.95 1.20 2.16
CA TRP A 161 -17.92 0.85 3.21
C TRP A 161 -18.44 2.05 4.01
N LEU A 162 -17.87 3.25 3.83
CA LEU A 162 -18.23 4.41 4.64
C LEU A 162 -19.09 5.45 3.91
N ASP A 163 -19.34 5.32 2.60
CA ASP A 163 -20.07 6.30 1.76
C ASP A 163 -19.74 7.77 2.07
N LEU A 164 -18.53 8.01 2.59
CA LEU A 164 -18.02 9.34 2.84
C LEU A 164 -17.54 9.84 1.48
N PRO A 165 -17.92 11.07 1.07
CA PRO A 165 -17.32 11.73 -0.08
C PRO A 165 -15.86 12.02 0.27
N ILE A 166 -15.01 11.01 0.14
CA ILE A 166 -13.58 11.19 0.29
C ILE A 166 -13.16 11.94 -0.96
N CYS A 167 -12.83 13.22 -0.76
CA CYS A 167 -12.04 14.01 -1.68
C CYS A 167 -10.92 13.12 -2.23
N SER A 168 -11.02 12.74 -3.50
CA SER A 168 -10.04 11.92 -4.21
C SER A 168 -8.69 12.63 -4.42
N SER A 169 -8.39 13.65 -3.62
CA SER A 169 -7.26 14.57 -3.72
C SER A 169 -6.23 14.46 -2.59
N VAL A 170 -6.35 13.50 -1.66
CA VAL A 170 -5.27 13.13 -0.72
C VAL A 170 -4.95 11.66 -1.01
N THR A 171 -3.88 11.31 -1.74
CA THR A 171 -2.48 11.55 -1.41
C THR A 171 -1.64 11.55 -2.70
N ALA A 172 -0.72 12.49 -2.86
CA ALA A 172 0.20 12.62 -4.00
C ALA A 172 1.26 11.48 -4.13
N GLY A 173 0.94 10.26 -3.72
CA GLY A 173 1.71 9.01 -3.95
C GLY A 173 0.93 7.95 -4.74
N ASN A 174 -0.14 8.36 -5.45
CA ASN A 174 -1.18 7.53 -6.05
C ASN A 174 -0.89 7.04 -7.49
N GLN A 175 0.29 7.36 -8.06
CA GLN A 175 0.61 6.98 -9.46
C GLN A 175 0.65 5.47 -9.66
N ASN A 176 1.14 4.71 -8.68
CA ASN A 176 1.21 3.25 -8.74
C ASN A 176 -0.18 2.61 -8.85
N ASN A 177 -1.22 3.25 -8.30
CA ASN A 177 -2.58 2.71 -8.35
C ASN A 177 -3.20 2.85 -9.75
N ALA A 178 -2.96 3.96 -10.45
CA ALA A 178 -3.46 4.15 -11.81
C ALA A 178 -2.76 3.20 -12.79
N LEU A 179 -1.43 3.11 -12.69
CA LEU A 179 -0.65 2.18 -13.49
C LEU A 179 -1.06 0.73 -13.21
N SER A 180 -1.22 0.34 -11.95
CA SER A 180 -1.66 -1.01 -11.59
C SER A 180 -3.03 -1.36 -12.16
N ARG A 181 -3.99 -0.43 -12.20
CA ARG A 181 -5.31 -0.67 -12.81
C ARG A 181 -5.22 -0.84 -14.32
N MET A 182 -4.43 0.00 -14.99
CA MET A 182 -4.24 -0.10 -16.44
C MET A 182 -3.59 -1.43 -16.82
N VAL A 183 -2.54 -1.83 -16.10
CA VAL A 183 -1.84 -3.11 -16.34
C VAL A 183 -2.76 -4.30 -16.07
N ASP A 184 -3.58 -4.23 -15.02
CA ASP A 184 -4.56 -5.27 -14.68
C ASP A 184 -5.64 -5.41 -15.75
N GLN A 185 -6.18 -4.29 -16.24
CA GLN A 185 -7.15 -4.28 -17.33
C GLN A 185 -6.52 -4.84 -18.62
N SER A 186 -5.32 -4.39 -18.99
CA SER A 186 -4.63 -4.92 -20.18
C SER A 186 -4.36 -6.43 -20.06
N PHE A 187 -4.10 -6.93 -18.86
CA PHE A 187 -3.91 -8.35 -18.59
C PHE A 187 -5.20 -9.15 -18.76
N ASP A 188 -6.33 -8.67 -18.24
CA ASP A 188 -7.64 -9.32 -18.42
C ASP A 188 -8.10 -9.30 -19.88
N ASP A 189 -7.89 -8.18 -20.58
CA ASP A 189 -8.22 -8.06 -21.99
C ASP A 189 -7.35 -9.02 -22.83
N ALA A 190 -6.05 -9.16 -22.53
CA ALA A 190 -5.18 -10.12 -23.19
C ALA A 190 -5.63 -11.58 -22.94
N PHE A 191 -5.99 -11.90 -21.70
CA PHE A 191 -6.55 -13.21 -21.36
C PHE A 191 -7.84 -13.50 -22.15
N ASN A 192 -8.75 -12.54 -22.24
CA ASN A 192 -9.98 -12.70 -23.03
C ASN A 192 -9.70 -12.86 -24.53
N GLN A 193 -8.75 -12.09 -25.07
CA GLN A 193 -8.35 -12.22 -26.48
C GLN A 193 -7.78 -13.60 -26.78
N THR A 194 -6.98 -14.18 -25.89
CA THR A 194 -6.41 -15.52 -26.09
C THR A 194 -7.47 -16.62 -25.99
N LEU A 195 -8.44 -16.48 -25.08
CA LEU A 195 -9.60 -17.38 -25.04
C LEU A 195 -10.46 -17.33 -26.30
N ILE A 196 -10.67 -16.14 -26.88
CA ILE A 196 -11.44 -15.97 -28.12
C ILE A 196 -10.68 -16.55 -29.31
N ALA A 197 -9.37 -16.30 -29.39
CA ALA A 197 -8.52 -16.82 -30.46
C ALA A 197 -8.28 -18.32 -30.36
N GLY A 198 -8.39 -18.90 -29.15
CA GLY A 198 -8.07 -20.31 -28.90
C GLY A 198 -6.59 -20.63 -29.06
N ASP A 199 -5.73 -19.62 -28.92
CA ASP A 199 -4.28 -19.76 -28.97
C ASP A 199 -3.68 -19.90 -27.55
N LEU A 200 -2.40 -20.29 -27.48
CA LEU A 200 -1.66 -20.46 -26.22
C LEU A 200 -2.23 -21.50 -25.22
N PRO A 201 -2.57 -22.73 -25.64
CA PRO A 201 -3.07 -23.77 -24.72
C PRO A 201 -2.06 -24.17 -23.62
N ASN A 202 -0.78 -23.93 -23.87
CA ASN A 202 0.33 -24.17 -22.96
C ASN A 202 0.52 -23.04 -21.92
N VAL A 203 -0.11 -21.87 -22.09
CA VAL A 203 0.02 -20.74 -21.16
C VAL A 203 -1.08 -20.79 -20.09
N ARG A 204 -0.67 -20.76 -18.83
CA ARG A 204 -1.54 -20.56 -17.66
C ARG A 204 -1.46 -19.11 -17.19
N TRP A 205 -2.60 -18.55 -16.82
CA TRP A 205 -2.69 -17.18 -16.32
C TRP A 205 -2.80 -17.20 -14.81
N GLY A 206 -2.08 -16.31 -14.13
CA GLY A 206 -2.06 -16.27 -12.67
C GLY A 206 -1.99 -14.85 -12.12
N ARG A 207 -2.38 -14.72 -10.87
CA ARG A 207 -2.53 -13.42 -10.21
C ARG A 207 -1.88 -13.46 -8.83
N ILE A 208 -0.92 -12.57 -8.55
CA ILE A 208 -0.37 -12.34 -7.20
C ILE A 208 -0.73 -10.94 -6.70
N ASP A 209 -1.42 -10.85 -5.56
CA ASP A 209 -1.64 -9.57 -4.87
C ASP A 209 -0.39 -9.21 -4.07
N TYR A 210 0.36 -8.22 -4.54
CA TYR A 210 1.60 -7.77 -3.91
C TYR A 210 1.45 -7.46 -2.42
N LEU A 211 0.32 -6.90 -1.99
CA LEU A 211 0.10 -6.55 -0.59
C LEU A 211 -0.32 -7.75 0.28
N ASN A 212 -0.91 -8.78 -0.33
CA ASN A 212 -1.40 -9.95 0.41
C ASN A 212 -0.40 -11.12 0.40
N VAL A 213 0.54 -11.12 -0.52
CA VAL A 213 1.52 -12.20 -0.72
C VAL A 213 2.90 -11.71 -0.30
N THR A 214 3.28 -12.00 0.94
CA THR A 214 4.50 -11.44 1.54
C THR A 214 5.70 -12.37 1.36
N TYR A 215 5.51 -13.68 1.45
CA TYR A 215 6.62 -14.62 1.38
C TYR A 215 7.21 -14.70 -0.03
N LEU A 216 6.39 -14.84 -1.08
CA LEU A 216 6.90 -14.90 -2.47
C LEU A 216 7.58 -13.60 -2.88
N THR A 217 6.97 -12.44 -2.60
CA THR A 217 7.53 -11.13 -2.96
C THR A 217 8.85 -10.87 -2.25
N THR A 218 8.96 -11.24 -0.97
CA THR A 218 10.22 -11.16 -0.21
C THR A 218 11.24 -12.17 -0.72
N LYS A 219 10.83 -13.42 -0.98
CA LYS A 219 11.70 -14.49 -1.53
C LYS A 219 12.28 -14.08 -2.87
N TRP A 220 11.50 -13.41 -3.72
CA TRP A 220 11.93 -12.89 -5.01
C TRP A 220 12.58 -11.50 -4.93
N ALA A 221 12.73 -10.93 -3.74
CA ALA A 221 13.25 -9.58 -3.53
C ALA A 221 12.54 -8.51 -4.38
N VAL A 222 11.23 -8.65 -4.56
CA VAL A 222 10.38 -7.69 -5.27
C VAL A 222 9.79 -6.73 -4.25
N TRP A 223 10.19 -5.45 -4.33
CA TRP A 223 9.83 -4.41 -3.36
C TRP A 223 8.89 -3.34 -3.91
N THR A 224 8.56 -3.42 -5.19
CA THR A 224 7.65 -2.48 -5.87
C THR A 224 6.79 -3.26 -6.85
N GLY A 225 5.69 -2.67 -7.30
CA GLY A 225 4.86 -3.21 -8.36
C GLY A 225 4.28 -2.08 -9.23
N PRO A 226 3.58 -2.42 -10.32
CA PRO A 226 3.25 -3.79 -10.75
C PRO A 226 4.33 -4.45 -11.62
N TYR A 227 4.36 -5.78 -11.63
CA TYR A 227 5.23 -6.61 -12.47
C TYR A 227 4.41 -7.62 -13.27
N LEU A 228 4.86 -7.91 -14.50
CA LEU A 228 4.46 -9.12 -15.23
C LEU A 228 5.58 -10.14 -15.09
N VAL A 229 5.23 -11.38 -14.80
CA VAL A 229 6.17 -12.46 -14.52
C VAL A 229 5.88 -13.62 -15.47
N VAL A 230 6.91 -14.04 -16.21
CA VAL A 230 6.88 -15.28 -16.98
C VAL A 230 7.63 -16.33 -16.17
N ALA A 231 6.91 -17.37 -15.75
CA ALA A 231 7.45 -18.49 -15.00
C ALA A 231 7.42 -19.77 -15.84
N THR A 232 8.58 -20.41 -16.02
CA THR A 232 8.73 -21.69 -16.71
C THR A 232 9.42 -22.70 -15.78
N ASP A 233 9.50 -23.96 -16.20
CA ASP A 233 10.18 -25.03 -15.47
C ASP A 233 9.64 -25.16 -14.04
N ARG A 234 8.31 -25.25 -13.86
CA ARG A 234 7.66 -25.33 -12.53
C ARG A 234 8.05 -24.15 -11.61
N GLY A 235 8.14 -22.95 -12.19
CA GLY A 235 8.54 -21.74 -11.49
C GLY A 235 10.01 -21.69 -11.07
N GLN A 236 10.88 -22.55 -11.62
CA GLN A 236 12.33 -22.46 -11.41
C GLN A 236 13.01 -21.43 -12.31
N THR A 237 12.38 -21.05 -13.43
CA THR A 237 12.90 -20.01 -14.30
C THR A 237 11.91 -18.86 -14.34
N LEU A 238 12.30 -17.71 -13.76
CA LEU A 238 11.46 -16.53 -13.67
C LEU A 238 12.02 -15.41 -14.55
N ARG A 239 11.16 -14.67 -15.24
CA ARG A 239 11.50 -13.43 -15.95
C ARG A 239 10.55 -12.33 -15.50
N PHE A 240 11.09 -11.16 -15.20
CA PHE A 240 10.33 -10.03 -14.65
C PHE A 240 10.31 -8.87 -15.63
N TYR A 241 9.11 -8.40 -15.96
CA TYR A 241 8.87 -7.22 -16.76
C TYR A 241 8.23 -6.16 -15.87
N LYS A 242 8.95 -5.06 -15.66
CA LYS A 242 8.43 -3.95 -14.87
C LYS A 242 7.50 -3.11 -15.74
N ALA A 243 6.26 -2.94 -15.30
CA ALA A 243 5.24 -2.30 -16.14
C ALA A 243 5.47 -0.79 -16.37
N ASP A 244 6.35 -0.16 -15.60
CA ASP A 244 6.75 1.24 -15.83
C ASP A 244 7.69 1.39 -17.03
N ARG A 245 8.36 0.31 -17.45
CA ARG A 245 9.32 0.30 -18.56
C ARG A 245 8.77 -0.31 -19.83
N VAL A 246 7.71 -1.11 -19.72
CA VAL A 246 7.11 -1.83 -20.85
C VAL A 246 5.73 -1.25 -21.09
N ARG A 247 5.42 -0.92 -22.35
CA ARG A 247 4.05 -0.56 -22.73
C ARG A 247 3.18 -1.80 -22.58
N VAL A 248 2.23 -1.75 -21.66
CA VAL A 248 1.34 -2.87 -21.38
C VAL A 248 0.03 -2.63 -22.12
N SER A 249 -0.07 -3.14 -23.36
CA SER A 249 -1.34 -3.27 -24.08
C SER A 249 -1.73 -4.75 -24.20
N PRO A 250 -3.03 -5.06 -24.36
CA PRO A 250 -3.49 -6.43 -24.53
C PRO A 250 -2.80 -7.14 -25.71
N GLU A 251 -2.63 -6.43 -26.82
CA GLU A 251 -2.06 -6.94 -28.07
C GLU A 251 -0.58 -7.26 -27.88
N LEU A 252 0.18 -6.38 -27.22
CA LEU A 252 1.60 -6.59 -26.95
C LEU A 252 1.83 -7.74 -25.95
N ILE A 253 0.95 -7.91 -24.96
CA ILE A 253 1.01 -9.08 -24.07
C ILE A 253 0.78 -10.36 -24.87
N ARG A 254 -0.23 -10.38 -25.73
CA ARG A 254 -0.52 -11.55 -26.56
C ARG A 254 0.60 -11.84 -27.54
N GLU A 255 1.13 -10.83 -28.24
CA GLU A 255 2.29 -10.94 -29.14
C GLU A 255 3.52 -11.48 -28.40
N LEU A 256 3.83 -10.94 -27.21
CA LEU A 256 4.92 -11.41 -26.35
C LEU A 256 4.84 -12.93 -26.09
N LEU A 257 3.63 -13.45 -25.89
CA LEU A 257 3.39 -14.86 -25.59
C LEU A 257 3.31 -15.74 -26.86
N VAL A 258 2.67 -15.26 -27.93
CA VAL A 258 2.51 -16.00 -29.19
C VAL A 258 3.84 -16.16 -29.92
N GLU A 259 4.62 -15.09 -29.98
CA GLU A 259 5.92 -15.10 -30.65
C GLU A 259 7.07 -15.55 -29.73
N ASP A 260 6.75 -15.97 -28.50
CA ASP A 260 7.73 -16.37 -27.50
C ASP A 260 8.83 -15.31 -27.26
N LEU A 261 8.52 -14.02 -27.49
CA LEU A 261 9.47 -12.91 -27.34
C LEU A 261 10.03 -12.83 -25.92
N TRP A 262 9.31 -13.37 -24.93
CA TRP A 262 9.80 -13.49 -23.57
C TRP A 262 11.11 -14.30 -23.46
N ARG A 263 11.38 -15.23 -24.40
CA ARG A 263 12.63 -16.02 -24.44
C ARG A 263 13.86 -15.17 -24.71
N THR A 264 13.71 -14.02 -25.38
CA THR A 264 14.81 -13.08 -25.65
C THR A 264 15.31 -12.41 -24.37
N THR A 265 14.45 -12.31 -23.36
CA THR A 265 14.82 -11.78 -22.04
C THR A 265 15.52 -12.87 -21.24
N GLU A 266 16.70 -12.56 -20.71
CA GLU A 266 17.40 -13.51 -19.86
C GLU A 266 16.57 -13.87 -18.61
N PRO A 267 16.62 -15.15 -18.18
CA PRO A 267 16.12 -15.53 -16.87
C PRO A 267 16.69 -14.62 -15.78
N TRP A 268 15.86 -14.35 -14.77
CA TRP A 268 16.28 -13.65 -13.58
C TRP A 268 17.35 -14.49 -12.86
N LYS A 269 18.60 -14.03 -12.86
CA LYS A 269 19.78 -14.74 -12.33
C LYS A 269 20.36 -14.07 -11.08
N THR A 270 19.51 -13.49 -10.23
CA THR A 270 20.03 -12.91 -8.98
C THR A 270 20.32 -14.00 -7.96
N ASN A 271 20.97 -13.61 -6.86
CA ASN A 271 21.15 -14.53 -5.73
C ASN A 271 19.83 -15.10 -5.19
N PHE A 272 18.71 -14.42 -5.40
CA PHE A 272 17.37 -14.77 -4.91
C PHE A 272 16.55 -15.56 -5.94
N ALA A 273 17.06 -15.71 -7.17
CA ALA A 273 16.41 -16.49 -8.21
C ALA A 273 16.42 -17.97 -7.89
N PRO A 274 15.46 -18.76 -8.39
CA PRO A 274 15.51 -20.20 -8.24
C PRO A 274 16.81 -20.79 -8.81
N GLY A 275 17.45 -21.68 -8.06
CA GLY A 275 18.79 -22.20 -8.36
C GLY A 275 19.96 -21.22 -8.10
N GLY A 276 19.67 -19.96 -7.76
CA GLY A 276 20.66 -18.98 -7.34
C GLY A 276 21.34 -19.37 -6.03
N LYS A 277 22.47 -18.72 -5.71
CA LYS A 277 23.26 -18.98 -4.50
C LYS A 277 22.49 -18.85 -3.18
N ARG A 278 21.29 -18.23 -3.19
CA ARG A 278 20.46 -18.08 -2.01
C ARG A 278 19.11 -18.80 -2.05
N TYR A 279 18.89 -19.68 -3.03
CA TYR A 279 17.63 -20.36 -3.20
C TYR A 279 17.59 -21.74 -2.54
N VAL A 280 16.70 -21.87 -1.55
CA VAL A 280 16.34 -23.16 -0.96
C VAL A 280 15.23 -23.80 -1.80
N ARG A 281 15.53 -24.92 -2.45
CA ARG A 281 14.47 -25.84 -2.87
C ARG A 281 13.93 -26.51 -1.62
N HIS A 282 12.70 -26.17 -1.22
CA HIS A 282 11.99 -27.00 -0.24
C HIS A 282 11.69 -28.32 -0.95
N SER A 283 12.48 -29.36 -0.64
CA SER A 283 12.17 -30.71 -1.07
C SER A 283 10.99 -31.19 -0.22
N PRO A 284 9.85 -31.56 -0.81
CA PRO A 284 8.77 -32.20 -0.06
C PRO A 284 9.18 -33.60 0.45
N TYR A 285 10.26 -34.17 -0.07
CA TYR A 285 10.80 -35.48 0.31
C TYR A 285 11.82 -35.39 1.45
N GLY A 286 11.35 -35.02 2.65
CA GLY A 286 12.04 -35.26 3.92
C GLY A 286 13.41 -34.59 4.13
N PRO A 287 14.01 -34.76 5.31
CA PRO A 287 15.34 -34.23 5.62
C PRO A 287 16.37 -34.86 4.68
N VAL A 288 17.07 -34.02 3.91
CA VAL A 288 18.16 -34.46 3.05
C VAL A 288 19.21 -35.20 3.90
N PRO A 289 19.74 -36.35 3.46
CA PRO A 289 20.69 -37.14 4.24
C PRO A 289 21.91 -36.32 4.69
N LYS A 290 22.23 -36.39 5.99
CA LYS A 290 23.30 -35.62 6.65
C LYS A 290 24.69 -35.75 6.01
N HIS A 291 24.94 -36.79 5.21
CA HIS A 291 26.23 -37.00 4.56
C HIS A 291 26.43 -36.13 3.29
N MET A 292 25.39 -35.46 2.79
CA MET A 292 25.49 -34.59 1.60
C MET A 292 25.79 -33.12 1.92
N TYR A 293 26.07 -32.79 3.19
CA TYR A 293 26.35 -31.42 3.65
C TYR A 293 27.84 -31.04 3.66
N SER A 294 28.74 -31.93 3.25
CA SER A 294 30.19 -31.74 3.38
C SER A 294 30.82 -30.77 2.37
N LEU A 295 30.11 -30.29 1.34
CA LEU A 295 30.73 -29.52 0.24
C LEU A 295 29.99 -28.24 -0.21
N ARG A 296 29.12 -27.63 0.61
CA ARG A 296 28.61 -26.27 0.31
C ARG A 296 28.61 -25.36 1.53
N GLN A 297 29.66 -24.55 1.66
CA GLN A 297 29.72 -23.38 2.56
C GLN A 297 28.74 -22.24 2.18
N LEU A 298 27.68 -22.49 1.40
CA LEU A 298 26.82 -21.44 0.84
C LEU A 298 25.44 -21.26 1.53
N THR A 299 25.09 -22.07 2.52
CA THR A 299 23.71 -22.11 3.06
C THR A 299 23.44 -21.16 4.24
N TYR A 300 24.44 -20.48 4.80
CA TYR A 300 24.26 -19.62 5.99
C TYR A 300 23.51 -18.29 5.74
N ARG A 301 23.19 -17.91 4.50
CA ARG A 301 22.47 -16.66 4.21
C ARG A 301 21.04 -16.89 3.70
N GLU A 302 20.71 -18.12 3.32
CA GLU A 302 19.40 -18.50 2.77
C GLU A 302 18.34 -18.62 3.85
N TRP A 303 18.71 -19.31 4.94
CA TRP A 303 17.84 -19.42 6.10
C TRP A 303 17.46 -18.01 6.59
N ILE A 304 18.38 -17.05 6.60
CA ILE A 304 18.11 -15.68 7.04
C ILE A 304 16.95 -15.07 6.25
N LEU A 305 16.96 -15.17 4.93
CA LEU A 305 15.91 -14.59 4.08
C LEU A 305 14.60 -15.36 4.17
N HIS A 306 14.66 -16.68 4.25
CA HIS A 306 13.48 -17.50 4.47
C HIS A 306 12.81 -17.16 5.81
N TYR A 307 13.56 -17.17 6.90
CA TYR A 307 13.06 -16.80 8.22
C TYR A 307 12.67 -15.32 8.31
N TYR A 308 13.34 -14.43 7.58
CA TYR A 308 12.94 -13.04 7.45
C TYR A 308 11.61 -12.91 6.73
N ALA A 309 11.40 -13.59 5.61
CA ALA A 309 10.13 -13.62 4.89
C ALA A 309 9.00 -14.20 5.76
N VAL A 310 9.27 -15.30 6.48
CA VAL A 310 8.32 -15.90 7.44
C VAL A 310 8.01 -14.93 8.58
N ALA A 311 9.03 -14.26 9.13
CA ALA A 311 8.85 -13.27 10.20
C ALA A 311 8.04 -12.07 9.70
N MET A 312 8.35 -11.53 8.53
CA MET A 312 7.61 -10.43 7.90
C MET A 312 6.15 -10.80 7.64
N LYS A 313 5.89 -12.00 7.13
CA LYS A 313 4.53 -12.53 6.97
C LYS A 313 3.80 -12.58 8.30
N ARG A 314 4.41 -13.15 9.35
CA ARG A 314 3.80 -13.21 10.69
C ARG A 314 3.52 -11.83 11.29
N VAL A 315 4.44 -10.88 11.10
CA VAL A 315 4.25 -9.49 11.54
C VAL A 315 3.11 -8.84 10.75
N TYR A 316 3.04 -9.03 9.44
CA TYR A 316 1.97 -8.53 8.60
C TYR A 316 0.61 -9.11 9.00
N ASP A 317 0.50 -10.42 9.15
CA ASP A 317 -0.71 -11.12 9.60
C ASP A 317 -1.16 -10.68 11.00
N PHE A 318 -0.20 -10.29 11.85
CA PHE A 318 -0.50 -9.77 13.18
C PHE A 318 -0.99 -8.33 13.13
N VAL A 319 -0.25 -7.44 12.43
CA VAL A 319 -0.57 -6.01 12.32
C VAL A 319 -1.89 -5.79 11.59
N SER A 320 -2.18 -6.58 10.56
CA SER A 320 -3.42 -6.50 9.78
C SER A 320 -4.69 -6.88 10.56
N ARG A 321 -4.55 -7.54 11.73
CA ARG A 321 -5.68 -7.79 12.66
C ARG A 321 -6.15 -6.54 13.37
N PHE A 322 -5.32 -5.50 13.46
CA PHE A 322 -5.66 -4.26 14.15
C PHE A 322 -6.18 -3.22 13.16
N PRO A 323 -7.28 -2.51 13.49
CA PRO A 323 -7.75 -1.39 12.68
C PRO A 323 -6.67 -0.32 12.51
N ARG A 324 -6.60 0.30 11.33
CA ARG A 324 -5.58 1.33 10.99
C ARG A 324 -5.55 2.49 11.98
N TRP A 325 -6.70 2.92 12.50
CA TRP A 325 -6.77 4.01 13.49
C TRP A 325 -6.07 3.62 14.81
N VAL A 326 -6.13 2.35 15.22
CA VAL A 326 -5.41 1.85 16.41
C VAL A 326 -3.90 1.94 16.17
N LEU A 327 -3.45 1.52 14.98
CA LEU A 327 -2.04 1.60 14.61
C LEU A 327 -1.54 3.05 14.54
N MET A 328 -2.35 3.99 14.06
CA MET A 328 -2.03 5.43 14.07
C MET A 328 -1.89 5.99 15.49
N VAL A 329 -2.81 5.61 16.40
CA VAL A 329 -2.72 6.04 17.81
C VAL A 329 -1.47 5.45 18.48
N ALA A 330 -1.21 4.15 18.25
CA ALA A 330 -0.03 3.48 18.80
C ALA A 330 1.27 4.09 18.29
N SER A 331 1.38 4.36 16.98
CA SER A 331 2.57 4.97 16.39
C SER A 331 2.79 6.41 16.88
N GLY A 332 1.72 7.20 17.02
CA GLY A 332 1.78 8.54 17.63
C GLY A 332 2.28 8.51 19.09
N GLY A 333 1.84 7.51 19.87
CA GLY A 333 2.33 7.27 21.23
C GLY A 333 3.81 6.94 21.28
N ILE A 334 4.27 6.00 20.45
CA ILE A 334 5.69 5.60 20.37
C ILE A 334 6.56 6.79 19.93
N ALA A 335 6.14 7.53 18.90
CA ALA A 335 6.85 8.70 18.42
C ALA A 335 6.99 9.77 19.52
N SER A 336 5.93 9.98 20.32
CA SER A 336 5.96 10.93 21.44
C SER A 336 6.95 10.52 22.52
N VAL A 337 7.03 9.23 22.86
CA VAL A 337 8.00 8.70 23.82
C VAL A 337 9.43 8.86 23.28
N PHE A 338 9.65 8.54 22.00
CA PHE A 338 10.95 8.66 21.36
C PHE A 338 11.42 10.12 21.30
N MET A 339 10.55 11.05 20.92
CA MET A 339 10.86 12.48 20.94
C MET A 339 11.18 12.96 22.36
N ARG A 340 10.44 12.52 23.38
CA ARG A 340 10.76 12.86 24.78
C ARG A 340 12.11 12.30 25.24
N PHE A 341 12.50 11.13 24.73
CA PHE A 341 13.81 10.54 25.02
C PHE A 341 14.94 11.32 24.35
N LEU A 342 14.78 11.74 23.08
CA LEU A 342 15.77 12.55 22.36
C LEU A 342 15.88 13.99 22.90
N HIS A 343 14.77 14.56 23.39
CA HIS A 343 14.74 15.90 23.99
C HIS A 343 15.00 15.90 25.49
N ARG A 344 15.54 14.81 26.06
CA ARG A 344 15.92 14.80 27.47
C ARG A 344 17.09 15.76 27.64
N SER A 345 16.81 16.96 28.18
CA SER A 345 17.83 17.99 28.41
C SER A 345 19.01 17.35 29.13
N PRO A 346 20.26 17.68 28.73
CA PRO A 346 21.42 17.22 29.46
C PRO A 346 21.23 17.56 30.94
N PRO A 347 21.61 16.66 31.86
CA PRO A 347 21.51 16.92 33.28
C PRO A 347 22.15 18.28 33.53
N ALA A 348 21.38 19.20 34.11
CA ALA A 348 21.81 20.57 34.35
C ALA A 348 23.21 20.51 34.94
N GLU A 349 24.19 21.01 34.18
CA GLU A 349 25.59 21.04 34.58
C GLU A 349 25.61 21.67 35.95
N ALA A 350 26.03 20.89 36.95
CA ALA A 350 25.89 21.24 38.35
C ALA A 350 26.44 22.65 38.51
N THR A 351 25.53 23.60 38.74
CA THR A 351 25.90 25.00 38.89
C THR A 351 26.97 25.00 39.98
N PRO A 352 28.21 25.46 39.70
CA PRO A 352 29.27 25.39 40.68
C PRO A 352 28.74 26.04 41.95
N ALA A 353 28.85 25.29 43.06
CA ALA A 353 28.34 25.72 44.34
C ALA A 353 28.77 27.17 44.57
N PRO A 354 27.85 28.08 44.97
CA PRO A 354 28.20 29.48 45.16
C PRO A 354 29.41 29.53 46.09
N VAL A 355 30.52 30.06 45.56
CA VAL A 355 31.70 30.36 46.37
C VAL A 355 31.20 31.27 47.49
N VAL A 356 31.22 30.75 48.71
CA VAL A 356 30.91 31.51 49.92
C VAL A 356 31.98 32.59 50.00
N LEU A 357 31.69 33.77 49.46
CA LEU A 357 32.45 34.97 49.73
C LEU A 357 32.35 35.21 51.23
N GLN A 358 33.48 35.03 51.92
CA GLN A 358 33.63 35.44 53.30
C GLN A 358 33.30 36.93 53.39
N LYS A 359 32.31 37.19 54.24
CA LYS A 359 31.82 38.49 54.62
C LYS A 359 32.89 39.17 55.46
N ASP A 360 33.70 40.04 54.86
CA ASP A 360 34.44 41.05 55.62
C ASP A 360 33.48 42.17 56.02
N GLU A 361 33.44 42.37 57.32
CA GLU A 361 32.59 43.26 58.07
C GLU A 361 33.23 44.65 58.14
N THR A 362 32.66 45.62 57.41
CA THR A 362 32.87 47.04 57.71
C THR A 362 31.58 47.83 57.48
N GLU A 363 30.95 48.18 58.60
CA GLU A 363 30.11 49.37 58.87
C GLU A 363 30.48 50.59 57.99
N ALA A 364 29.61 51.53 57.57
CA ALA A 364 28.41 52.06 58.18
C ALA A 364 27.67 52.98 57.19
N ALA A 365 26.43 53.31 57.60
CA ALA A 365 25.74 54.60 57.43
C ALA A 365 24.83 54.86 56.20
N LYS A 366 23.52 54.95 56.54
CA LYS A 366 22.51 55.95 56.12
C LYS A 366 22.19 56.06 54.62
N THR A 367 20.93 56.05 54.16
CA THR A 367 19.77 56.83 54.60
C THR A 367 18.49 56.25 53.98
N GLU A 368 17.38 56.46 54.67
CA GLU A 368 15.97 56.27 54.30
C GLU A 368 15.60 56.72 52.87
N THR A 369 14.55 56.14 52.26
CA THR A 369 13.31 56.84 51.85
C THR A 369 12.34 55.92 51.08
N ALA A 370 11.16 55.75 51.67
CA ALA A 370 9.79 55.69 51.14
C ALA A 370 9.39 54.94 49.83
N VAL A 371 8.40 54.05 50.01
CA VAL A 371 7.07 53.98 49.33
C VAL A 371 7.03 53.93 47.78
N SER A 372 6.50 52.82 47.22
CA SER A 372 5.17 52.82 46.57
C SER A 372 4.72 51.42 46.11
N GLN A 373 3.47 51.12 46.42
CA GLN A 373 2.65 50.04 45.88
C GLN A 373 2.23 50.30 44.42
N GLY A 374 1.79 49.23 43.74
CA GLY A 374 1.01 49.23 42.49
C GLY A 374 1.45 48.04 41.62
N SER A 375 0.78 46.88 41.54
CA SER A 375 -0.61 46.56 41.15
C SER A 375 -1.03 47.11 39.79
N SER A 376 -0.97 46.24 38.77
CA SER A 376 -1.81 46.22 37.56
C SER A 376 -1.64 44.83 36.92
N THR A 377 -2.52 43.85 37.17
CA THR A 377 -3.80 43.60 36.49
C THR A 377 -3.75 43.71 34.96
N ALA A 378 -4.17 42.60 34.35
CA ALA A 378 -4.38 42.35 32.94
C ALA A 378 -5.27 43.38 32.22
N VAL A 379 -4.99 43.58 30.93
CA VAL A 379 -5.99 44.04 29.95
C VAL A 379 -5.78 43.31 28.62
N ALA A 380 -6.80 42.54 28.25
CA ALA A 380 -7.07 42.09 26.90
C ALA A 380 -7.47 43.30 26.03
N SER A 381 -7.06 43.31 24.76
CA SER A 381 -7.67 44.20 23.77
C SER A 381 -7.95 43.43 22.49
N ALA A 382 -9.24 43.37 22.20
CA ALA A 382 -9.83 42.84 21.00
C ALA A 382 -9.71 43.82 19.82
N ALA A 383 -9.72 43.23 18.63
CA ALA A 383 -10.34 43.70 17.38
C ALA A 383 -10.01 45.10 16.85
N THR A 384 -9.42 45.14 15.66
CA THR A 384 -9.80 46.14 14.65
C THR A 384 -9.85 45.48 13.27
N SER A 385 -11.06 45.31 12.79
CA SER A 385 -11.42 45.04 11.39
C SER A 385 -11.12 46.25 10.51
N SER A 386 -10.69 46.04 9.26
CA SER A 386 -11.20 46.83 8.13
C SER A 386 -10.97 46.16 6.77
N PRO A 387 -11.93 46.30 5.82
CA PRO A 387 -11.97 45.59 4.55
C PRO A 387 -11.40 46.44 3.40
N SER A 388 -10.86 45.81 2.35
CA SER A 388 -10.74 46.46 1.03
C SER A 388 -11.38 45.61 -0.07
N LYS A 389 -12.50 46.15 -0.56
CA LYS A 389 -13.11 45.81 -1.85
C LYS A 389 -12.10 46.11 -2.96
N ASN A 390 -11.96 45.21 -3.93
CA ASN A 390 -11.80 45.67 -5.31
C ASN A 390 -12.67 44.86 -6.26
N LYS A 391 -13.40 45.61 -7.09
CA LYS A 391 -14.53 45.18 -7.90
C LYS A 391 -14.19 45.43 -9.36
N ARG A 392 -14.59 44.48 -10.21
CA ARG A 392 -14.85 44.57 -11.66
C ARG A 392 -13.64 44.69 -12.61
N LYS A 393 -13.62 43.80 -13.63
CA LYS A 393 -14.14 44.17 -14.95
C LYS A 393 -14.51 42.96 -15.80
N SER A 394 -15.70 43.05 -16.40
CA SER A 394 -16.25 42.22 -17.47
C SER A 394 -15.82 42.73 -18.85
N GLY A 395 -15.72 41.83 -19.83
CA GLY A 395 -15.78 42.11 -21.27
C GLY A 395 -15.28 40.91 -22.07
N ARG A 396 -16.15 40.14 -22.75
CA ARG A 396 -16.51 40.24 -24.20
C ARG A 396 -15.28 39.98 -25.09
N LYS A 397 -15.29 39.08 -26.08
CA LYS A 397 -16.32 38.62 -27.02
C LYS A 397 -16.01 37.18 -27.44
#